data_AF-A0A4U9EPI6-F1
#
_entry.id   AF-A0A4U9EPI6-F1
#
_cell.length_a   1.000
_cell.length_b   1.000
_cell.length_c   1.000
_cell.angle_alpha   90.00
_cell.angle_beta   90.00
_cell.angle_gamma   90.00
#
_symmetry.space_group_name_H-M   'P 1'
#
loop_
_entity.id
_entity.type
_entity.pdbx_description
1 polymer ?
#
loop_
_entity_poly.entity_id
_entity_poly.type
_entity_poly.pdbx_seq_one_letter_code
_entity_poly.pdbx_strand_id
1 'polypeptide(L)'
;MRAPWFSLALLGLVATTSVHAQLVVGPTAQQVLDAALDALGGTGPISQLTGITFHAPRIYRSRSLMQSYQLMRADTSVMTSGSQNISYKFDVENFQQRIDRHATPSNSWSWGSPDLKPVDFSLVVHDGADGFACYVNGNNMIHLPENATFGYTDAALAHNLVTEARMLSPHLIYRMRNTTSVSVSNEEINGVYFRAVQDIQHGITVIMDSKSNMPYIVRTIESHPIYGNATKDLYLSNYKEVEGIKFPHFIQTIYNSTTQRLSAVLEDFLIEEITLNPDFPAGYFDGIPENQSLGPKTSPAKSSIFANGLVTDYSSSMLGSGVTPQPLKVVRAENPVHGLSQVHWLVLNDRDDLGFKMVIVEFEKEVILCDAPPGWSDTIMKWVSDNLKKPITFVAPSHHHRDHSGGVPDFVKAGVKLIIPEIAVKYWSSVPGAEFVTFNETHPYMHNDDKIAAWFNWEDQPSHASDWTYVVVTERCASADSPVVAFEADSWEAGLDAELSSQSQMRQWLDQIVSDGLPRHTIVFPSHGKITPLEQLLEITAYPYPNFDVTNWRDGAAICGK
;
A
#
# COMPACT_ATOMS: atom_id res chain seq x y z
N MET A 1 -93.64 6.52 -36.49
CA MET A 1 -94.46 7.02 -35.36
C MET A 1 -93.58 7.90 -34.48
N ARG A 2 -94.06 9.10 -34.13
CA ARG A 2 -93.36 10.10 -33.31
C ARG A 2 -93.55 9.81 -31.81
N ALA A 3 -92.53 10.15 -31.00
CA ALA A 3 -92.51 10.63 -29.60
C ALA A 3 -91.31 10.02 -28.82
N PRO A 4 -90.84 10.61 -27.69
CA PRO A 4 -89.87 11.69 -27.68
C PRO A 4 -88.64 11.42 -26.76
N TRP A 5 -87.69 12.35 -26.80
CA TRP A 5 -86.49 12.43 -25.96
C TRP A 5 -86.83 12.63 -24.47
N PHE A 6 -86.09 11.92 -23.61
CA PHE A 6 -85.89 12.29 -22.21
C PHE A 6 -84.39 12.31 -21.92
N SER A 7 -83.87 13.50 -21.60
CA SER A 7 -82.55 13.71 -21.02
C SER A 7 -82.59 13.29 -19.55
N LEU A 8 -81.74 12.35 -19.14
CA LEU A 8 -81.44 12.09 -17.74
C LEU A 8 -79.99 12.50 -17.47
N ALA A 9 -79.81 13.57 -16.69
CA ALA A 9 -78.54 14.00 -16.16
C ALA A 9 -78.15 13.08 -14.99
N LEU A 10 -77.04 12.35 -15.11
CA LEU A 10 -76.45 11.60 -14.01
C LEU A 10 -75.30 12.43 -13.41
N LEU A 11 -75.57 13.03 -12.25
CA LEU A 11 -74.56 13.60 -11.36
C LEU A 11 -73.73 12.45 -10.79
N GLY A 12 -72.55 12.20 -11.37
CA GLY A 12 -71.55 11.31 -10.79
C GLY A 12 -70.81 12.01 -9.66
N LEU A 13 -70.99 11.53 -8.43
CA LEU A 13 -70.14 11.85 -7.28
C LEU A 13 -68.69 11.47 -7.64
N VAL A 14 -67.80 12.46 -7.77
CA VAL A 14 -66.36 12.22 -7.74
C VAL A 14 -65.97 12.08 -6.27
N ALA A 15 -65.88 10.84 -5.79
CA ALA A 15 -65.19 10.56 -4.55
C ALA A 15 -63.69 10.77 -4.79
N THR A 16 -63.14 11.90 -4.33
CA THR A 16 -61.69 12.08 -4.23
C THR A 16 -61.17 11.11 -3.18
N THR A 17 -60.75 9.93 -3.60
CA THR A 17 -59.94 9.04 -2.78
C THR A 17 -58.58 9.70 -2.59
N SER A 18 -58.41 10.38 -1.47
CA SER A 18 -57.11 10.82 -0.97
C SER A 18 -56.27 9.59 -0.67
N VAL A 19 -55.52 9.11 -1.67
CA VAL A 19 -54.47 8.11 -1.46
C VAL A 19 -53.40 8.80 -0.61
N HIS A 20 -53.48 8.59 0.71
CA HIS A 20 -52.35 8.84 1.58
C HIS A 20 -51.28 7.85 1.16
N ALA A 21 -50.31 8.30 0.35
CA ALA A 21 -49.05 7.59 0.22
C ALA A 21 -48.47 7.49 1.63
N GLN A 22 -48.64 6.34 2.28
CA GLN A 22 -47.84 6.01 3.45
C GLN A 22 -46.39 6.07 2.99
N LEU A 23 -45.67 7.11 3.42
CA LEU A 23 -44.23 7.12 3.38
C LEU A 23 -43.78 5.83 4.06
N VAL A 24 -43.28 4.88 3.27
CA VAL A 24 -42.54 3.74 3.79
C VAL A 24 -41.24 4.31 4.34
N VAL A 25 -41.29 4.74 5.60
CA VAL A 25 -40.10 5.21 6.32
C VAL A 25 -39.23 3.97 6.51
N GLY A 26 -38.04 3.97 5.90
CA GLY A 26 -37.04 2.92 6.13
C GLY A 26 -36.65 2.84 7.61
N PRO A 27 -36.03 1.73 8.05
CA PRO A 27 -35.68 1.58 9.45
C PRO A 27 -34.68 2.64 9.90
N THR A 28 -34.77 3.05 11.16
CA THR A 28 -33.78 3.93 11.79
C THR A 28 -32.47 3.18 12.04
N ALA A 29 -31.37 3.92 12.26
CA ALA A 29 -30.08 3.31 12.63
C ALA A 29 -30.19 2.42 13.87
N GLN A 30 -30.94 2.90 14.86
CA GLN A 30 -31.20 2.15 16.09
C GLN A 30 -31.94 0.83 15.83
N GLN A 31 -32.96 0.83 14.96
CA GLN A 31 -33.65 -0.41 14.60
C GLN A 31 -32.75 -1.42 13.90
N VAL A 32 -31.81 -0.96 13.06
CA VAL A 32 -30.84 -1.84 12.40
C VAL A 32 -29.83 -2.40 13.41
N LEU A 33 -29.33 -1.56 14.32
CA LEU A 33 -28.38 -1.95 15.36
C LEU A 33 -29.01 -2.90 16.38
N ASP A 34 -30.25 -2.65 16.82
CA ASP A 34 -30.98 -3.54 17.72
C ASP A 34 -31.18 -4.92 17.06
N ALA A 35 -31.58 -4.97 15.78
CA ALA A 35 -31.71 -6.22 15.04
C ALA A 35 -30.38 -6.99 14.89
N ALA A 36 -29.27 -6.27 14.69
CA ALA A 36 -27.94 -6.87 14.63
C ALA A 36 -27.48 -7.40 15.99
N LEU A 37 -27.75 -6.66 17.09
CA LEU A 37 -27.47 -7.12 18.45
C LEU A 37 -28.26 -8.37 18.78
N ASP A 38 -29.56 -8.39 18.46
CA ASP A 38 -30.42 -9.57 18.68
C ASP A 38 -29.90 -10.78 17.91
N ALA A 39 -29.46 -10.60 16.66
CA ALA A 39 -28.88 -11.66 15.85
C ALA A 39 -27.58 -12.24 16.47
N LEU A 40 -26.77 -11.37 17.09
CA LEU A 40 -25.50 -11.70 17.76
C LEU A 40 -25.68 -12.37 19.14
N GLY A 41 -26.87 -12.38 19.73
CA GLY A 41 -27.09 -12.93 21.09
C GLY A 41 -27.75 -11.96 22.07
N GLY A 42 -28.06 -10.75 21.63
CA GLY A 42 -28.76 -9.71 22.38
C GLY A 42 -27.84 -8.78 23.19
N THR A 43 -28.41 -7.66 23.64
CA THR A 43 -27.67 -6.62 24.40
C THR A 43 -27.12 -7.15 25.72
N GLY A 44 -27.86 -8.02 26.42
CA GLY A 44 -27.52 -8.51 27.76
C GLY A 44 -26.16 -9.22 27.79
N PRO A 45 -25.99 -10.36 27.10
CA PRO A 45 -24.72 -11.09 27.07
C PRO A 45 -23.54 -10.24 26.57
N ILE A 46 -23.73 -9.46 25.50
CA ILE A 46 -22.66 -8.64 24.92
C ILE A 46 -22.20 -7.54 25.90
N SER A 47 -23.13 -6.89 26.60
CA SER A 47 -22.81 -5.85 27.59
C SER A 47 -22.04 -6.37 28.82
N GLN A 48 -22.11 -7.68 29.09
CA GLN A 48 -21.42 -8.34 30.19
C GLN A 48 -19.99 -8.80 29.83
N LEU A 49 -19.59 -8.67 28.57
CA LEU A 49 -18.21 -8.94 28.16
C LEU A 49 -17.28 -7.88 28.74
N THR A 50 -16.41 -8.31 29.65
CA THR A 50 -15.29 -7.53 30.20
C THR A 50 -13.99 -7.80 29.45
N GLY A 51 -13.90 -8.97 28.79
CA GLY A 51 -12.77 -9.32 27.95
C GLY A 51 -13.06 -10.52 27.04
N ILE A 52 -12.18 -10.75 26.08
CA ILE A 52 -12.27 -11.87 25.14
C ILE A 52 -10.89 -12.18 24.55
N THR A 53 -10.62 -13.44 24.24
CA THR A 53 -9.47 -13.83 23.43
C THR A 53 -9.93 -14.69 22.25
N PHE A 54 -9.61 -14.26 21.04
CA PHE A 54 -9.71 -15.05 19.82
C PHE A 54 -8.42 -15.83 19.61
N HIS A 55 -8.52 -17.16 19.53
CA HIS A 55 -7.40 -18.04 19.24
C HIS A 55 -7.42 -18.41 17.76
N ALA A 56 -6.47 -17.89 17.00
CA ALA A 56 -6.32 -18.13 15.57
C ALA A 56 -4.99 -18.84 15.28
N PRO A 57 -4.91 -20.17 15.44
CA PRO A 57 -3.68 -20.92 15.23
C PRO A 57 -3.26 -21.00 13.75
N ARG A 58 -4.09 -20.48 12.84
CA ARG A 58 -3.86 -20.48 11.39
C ARG A 58 -4.17 -19.13 10.78
N ILE A 59 -3.11 -18.43 10.38
CA ILE A 59 -3.13 -17.38 9.37
C ILE A 59 -2.79 -18.05 8.05
N TYR A 60 -3.72 -18.03 7.10
CA TYR A 60 -3.54 -18.77 5.85
C TYR A 60 -2.67 -17.99 4.87
N ARG A 61 -2.87 -16.68 4.78
CA ARG A 61 -2.16 -15.85 3.81
C ARG A 61 -2.17 -14.39 4.23
N SER A 62 -1.03 -13.72 4.02
CA SER A 62 -0.94 -12.27 4.00
C SER A 62 -0.24 -11.83 2.71
N ARG A 63 -0.73 -10.77 2.08
CA ARG A 63 -0.26 -10.28 0.77
C ARG A 63 -0.07 -8.78 0.77
N SER A 64 0.86 -8.34 -0.07
CA SER A 64 1.15 -6.91 -0.26
C SER A 64 0.54 -6.41 -1.56
N LEU A 65 -0.03 -5.20 -1.52
CA LEU A 65 -0.33 -4.44 -2.74
C LEU A 65 0.88 -3.68 -3.26
N MET A 66 1.77 -3.22 -2.37
CA MET A 66 2.91 -2.41 -2.77
C MET A 66 4.04 -3.23 -3.38
N GLN A 67 4.26 -4.44 -2.88
CA GLN A 67 5.37 -5.33 -3.27
C GLN A 67 4.92 -6.36 -4.32
N SER A 68 3.74 -6.17 -4.92
CA SER A 68 3.24 -7.11 -5.93
C SER A 68 4.14 -7.12 -7.15
N TYR A 69 4.29 -8.29 -7.78
CA TYR A 69 4.94 -8.33 -9.09
C TYR A 69 4.00 -7.78 -10.16
N GLN A 70 2.71 -8.14 -10.08
CA GLN A 70 1.69 -7.70 -11.01
C GLN A 70 1.02 -6.40 -10.55
N LEU A 71 0.92 -5.43 -11.46
CA LEU A 71 0.32 -4.10 -11.23
C LEU A 71 -1.07 -4.12 -10.56
N MET A 72 -1.89 -5.13 -10.88
CA MET A 72 -3.33 -5.14 -10.60
C MET A 72 -3.76 -6.29 -9.68
N ARG A 73 -2.83 -6.99 -9.03
CA ARG A 73 -3.12 -8.14 -8.18
C ARG A 73 -2.19 -8.14 -6.98
N ALA A 74 -2.73 -8.40 -5.80
CA ALA A 74 -1.93 -8.82 -4.66
C ALA A 74 -1.45 -10.26 -4.89
N ASP A 75 -0.27 -10.44 -5.48
CA ASP A 75 0.31 -11.75 -5.81
C ASP A 75 1.54 -12.09 -4.96
N THR A 76 2.23 -11.08 -4.43
CA THR A 76 3.32 -11.26 -3.48
C THR A 76 2.78 -11.53 -2.08
N SER A 77 3.22 -12.64 -1.49
CA SER A 77 2.92 -12.94 -0.09
C SER A 77 3.89 -12.19 0.82
N VAL A 78 3.42 -11.68 1.95
CA VAL A 78 4.25 -11.04 2.98
C VAL A 78 4.62 -12.05 4.06
N MET A 79 3.65 -12.89 4.43
CA MET A 79 3.81 -14.01 5.35
C MET A 79 3.23 -15.26 4.70
N THR A 80 3.94 -16.39 4.81
CA THR A 80 3.52 -17.68 4.23
C THR A 80 2.68 -18.52 5.19
N SER A 81 2.87 -18.31 6.49
CA SER A 81 2.12 -18.95 7.56
C SER A 81 2.24 -18.17 8.86
N GLY A 82 1.37 -18.44 9.81
CA GLY A 82 1.48 -17.91 11.17
C GLY A 82 0.32 -18.32 12.07
N SER A 83 0.37 -17.85 13.31
CA SER A 83 -0.72 -17.93 14.28
C SER A 83 -0.84 -16.62 15.05
N GLN A 84 -2.02 -16.32 15.57
CA GLN A 84 -2.21 -15.18 16.45
C GLN A 84 -3.26 -15.44 17.53
N ASN A 85 -3.05 -14.83 18.70
CA ASN A 85 -4.09 -14.62 19.69
C ASN A 85 -4.44 -13.14 19.72
N ILE A 86 -5.72 -12.80 19.61
CA ILE A 86 -6.21 -11.43 19.66
C ILE A 86 -7.07 -11.29 20.91
N SER A 87 -6.54 -10.60 21.91
CA SER A 87 -7.20 -10.37 23.19
C SER A 87 -7.74 -8.96 23.28
N TYR A 88 -8.93 -8.80 23.83
CA TYR A 88 -9.51 -7.51 24.16
C TYR A 88 -9.87 -7.44 25.63
N LYS A 89 -9.72 -6.24 26.20
CA LYS A 89 -10.35 -5.81 27.44
C LYS A 89 -11.25 -4.62 27.14
N PHE A 90 -12.46 -4.67 27.68
CA PHE A 90 -13.47 -3.65 27.46
C PHE A 90 -13.65 -2.82 28.72
N ASP A 91 -13.50 -1.50 28.57
CA ASP A 91 -13.91 -0.51 29.55
C ASP A 91 -15.19 0.20 29.05
N VAL A 92 -15.80 1.03 29.89
CA VAL A 92 -17.08 1.71 29.57
C VAL A 92 -17.00 2.55 28.29
N GLU A 93 -15.87 3.23 28.07
CA GLU A 93 -15.69 4.17 26.95
C GLU A 93 -14.68 3.68 25.91
N ASN A 94 -13.66 2.94 26.32
CA ASN A 94 -12.51 2.58 25.50
C ASN A 94 -12.28 1.06 25.47
N PHE A 95 -11.42 0.59 24.58
CA PHE A 95 -10.95 -0.79 24.59
C PHE A 95 -9.42 -0.83 24.62
N GLN A 96 -8.90 -1.95 25.08
CA GLN A 96 -7.50 -2.30 24.98
C GLN A 96 -7.43 -3.62 24.21
N GLN A 97 -6.53 -3.71 23.23
CA GLN A 97 -6.29 -4.92 22.46
C GLN A 97 -4.84 -5.35 22.64
N ARG A 98 -4.61 -6.65 22.67
CA ARG A 98 -3.27 -7.25 22.54
C ARG A 98 -3.30 -8.33 21.47
N ILE A 99 -2.34 -8.28 20.56
CA ILE A 99 -2.10 -9.30 19.55
C ILE A 99 -0.77 -9.96 19.87
N ASP A 100 -0.79 -11.26 20.17
CA ASP A 100 0.42 -12.09 20.24
C ASP A 100 0.48 -12.91 18.96
N ARG A 101 1.50 -12.69 18.14
CA ARG A 101 1.59 -13.22 16.79
C ARG A 101 2.92 -13.92 16.53
N HIS A 102 2.82 -15.08 15.91
CA HIS A 102 3.92 -15.80 15.28
C HIS A 102 3.71 -15.72 13.76
N ALA A 103 4.74 -15.36 13.00
CA ALA A 103 4.67 -15.28 11.56
C ALA A 103 5.95 -15.78 10.88
N THR A 104 5.78 -16.44 9.75
CA THR A 104 6.89 -16.84 8.87
C THR A 104 6.93 -15.89 7.68
N PRO A 105 7.97 -15.04 7.55
CA PRO A 105 8.14 -14.17 6.40
C PRO A 105 8.18 -14.96 5.09
N SER A 106 7.71 -14.33 4.00
CA SER A 106 7.85 -14.89 2.66
C SER A 106 9.25 -14.64 2.09
N ASN A 107 9.62 -15.40 1.05
CA ASN A 107 10.89 -15.21 0.34
C ASN A 107 11.04 -13.84 -0.34
N SER A 108 9.94 -13.09 -0.51
CA SER A 108 9.97 -11.68 -0.95
C SER A 108 10.81 -10.78 -0.05
N TRP A 109 11.08 -11.23 1.18
CA TRP A 109 11.82 -10.48 2.19
C TRP A 109 13.27 -10.90 2.36
N SER A 110 13.79 -11.77 1.48
CA SER A 110 15.18 -12.26 1.58
C SER A 110 16.23 -11.13 1.60
N TRP A 111 15.93 -9.97 1.01
CA TRP A 111 16.80 -8.79 1.08
C TRP A 111 16.86 -8.15 2.49
N GLY A 112 15.76 -8.19 3.26
CA GLY A 112 15.67 -7.60 4.60
C GLY A 112 15.97 -8.60 5.71
N SER A 113 15.68 -9.88 5.48
CA SER A 113 15.97 -11.00 6.37
C SER A 113 16.41 -12.22 5.54
N PRO A 114 17.71 -12.36 5.20
CA PRO A 114 18.19 -13.46 4.35
C PRO A 114 17.85 -14.86 4.85
N ASP A 115 17.89 -15.04 6.17
CA ASP A 115 17.54 -16.31 6.82
C ASP A 115 16.03 -16.55 6.94
N LEU A 116 15.19 -15.55 6.63
CA LEU A 116 13.73 -15.58 6.73
C LEU A 116 13.24 -16.15 8.07
N LYS A 117 13.92 -15.77 9.16
CA LYS A 117 13.59 -16.29 10.48
C LYS A 117 12.16 -15.93 10.85
N PRO A 118 11.41 -16.85 11.48
CA PRO A 118 10.09 -16.51 12.01
C PRO A 118 10.17 -15.33 12.98
N VAL A 119 9.15 -14.49 12.94
CA VAL A 119 9.01 -13.33 13.82
C VAL A 119 7.92 -13.61 14.85
N ASP A 120 8.25 -13.38 16.11
CA ASP A 120 7.33 -13.43 17.23
C ASP A 120 7.20 -12.04 17.82
N PHE A 121 5.98 -11.53 17.92
CA PHE A 121 5.74 -10.21 18.50
C PHE A 121 4.45 -10.13 19.30
N SER A 122 4.44 -9.18 20.23
CA SER A 122 3.27 -8.79 20.99
C SER A 122 3.00 -7.30 20.76
N LEU A 123 1.83 -6.99 20.20
CA LEU A 123 1.39 -5.62 19.94
C LEU A 123 0.22 -5.28 20.86
N VAL A 124 0.35 -4.18 21.62
CA VAL A 124 -0.70 -3.61 22.46
C VAL A 124 -1.25 -2.36 21.78
N VAL A 125 -2.58 -2.24 21.75
CA VAL A 125 -3.31 -1.11 21.18
C VAL A 125 -4.31 -0.59 22.19
N HIS A 126 -4.27 0.71 22.46
CA HIS A 126 -5.20 1.41 23.34
C HIS A 126 -6.01 2.42 22.53
N ASP A 127 -7.32 2.38 22.71
CA ASP A 127 -8.23 3.37 22.16
C ASP A 127 -8.34 4.61 23.06
N GLY A 128 -8.85 5.71 22.50
CA GLY A 128 -9.12 6.96 23.20
C GLY A 128 -8.12 8.08 22.87
N ALA A 129 -8.33 9.25 23.47
CA ALA A 129 -7.52 10.45 23.22
C ALA A 129 -6.03 10.27 23.61
N ASP A 130 -5.79 9.51 24.68
CA ASP A 130 -4.44 9.14 25.16
C ASP A 130 -4.04 7.72 24.71
N GLY A 131 -4.73 7.19 23.69
CA GLY A 131 -4.47 5.89 23.10
C GLY A 131 -3.06 5.78 22.51
N PHE A 132 -2.69 4.58 22.10
CA PHE A 132 -1.38 4.31 21.47
C PHE A 132 -1.39 2.93 20.80
N ALA A 133 -0.35 2.65 20.01
CA ALA A 133 0.04 1.30 19.64
C ALA A 133 1.51 1.08 20.01
N CYS A 134 1.82 -0.09 20.58
CA CYS A 134 3.13 -0.39 21.16
C CYS A 134 3.48 -1.87 20.97
N TYR A 135 4.58 -2.16 20.27
CA TYR A 135 5.19 -3.48 20.27
C TYR A 135 5.89 -3.70 21.61
N VAL A 136 5.30 -4.52 22.47
CA VAL A 136 5.80 -4.77 23.84
C VAL A 136 6.77 -5.94 23.92
N ASN A 137 6.84 -6.73 22.85
CA ASN A 137 7.84 -7.75 22.62
C ASN A 137 8.03 -7.90 21.11
N GLY A 138 9.29 -7.99 20.66
CA GLY A 138 9.62 -8.16 19.24
C GLY A 138 9.10 -7.03 18.35
N ASN A 139 9.00 -7.32 17.04
CA ASN A 139 8.47 -6.43 16.03
C ASN A 139 8.04 -7.23 14.79
N ASN A 140 7.40 -6.57 13.83
CA ASN A 140 7.03 -7.15 12.54
C ASN A 140 7.60 -6.34 11.36
N MET A 141 8.73 -5.64 11.56
CA MET A 141 9.34 -4.78 10.57
C MET A 141 10.58 -5.47 9.99
N ILE A 142 10.57 -5.75 8.69
CA ILE A 142 11.58 -6.64 8.08
C ILE A 142 13.01 -6.09 8.14
N HIS A 143 13.15 -4.77 8.24
CA HIS A 143 14.45 -4.08 8.32
C HIS A 143 15.02 -4.03 9.74
N LEU A 144 14.28 -4.51 10.76
CA LEU A 144 14.75 -4.57 12.13
C LEU A 144 15.16 -6.00 12.50
N PRO A 145 16.15 -6.17 13.39
CA PRO A 145 16.47 -7.48 13.95
C PRO A 145 15.25 -8.14 14.59
N GLU A 146 15.10 -9.45 14.43
CA GLU A 146 13.95 -10.22 14.91
C GLU A 146 13.78 -10.16 16.43
N ASN A 147 14.88 -9.96 17.16
CA ASN A 147 14.91 -9.88 18.62
C ASN A 147 14.72 -8.45 19.15
N ALA A 148 14.66 -7.44 18.27
CA ALA A 148 14.46 -6.07 18.69
C ALA A 148 12.99 -5.84 19.07
N THR A 149 12.75 -5.25 20.24
CA THR A 149 11.41 -4.75 20.60
C THR A 149 11.27 -3.32 20.13
N PHE A 150 10.32 -3.05 19.22
CA PHE A 150 10.19 -1.72 18.61
C PHE A 150 9.65 -0.67 19.57
N GLY A 151 8.67 -1.03 20.40
CA GLY A 151 7.96 -0.09 21.25
C GLY A 151 6.86 0.69 20.54
N TYR A 152 6.67 1.94 20.91
CA TYR A 152 5.59 2.81 20.43
C TYR A 152 5.73 3.17 18.95
N THR A 153 4.60 3.14 18.24
CA THR A 153 4.52 3.57 16.84
C THR A 153 4.25 5.06 16.71
N ASP A 154 4.50 5.61 15.53
CA ASP A 154 4.03 6.95 15.20
C ASP A 154 2.49 7.04 15.18
N ALA A 155 1.99 8.28 15.19
CA ALA A 155 0.58 8.60 15.32
C ALA A 155 -0.28 8.03 14.18
N ALA A 156 0.26 7.96 12.95
CA ALA A 156 -0.47 7.51 11.78
C ALA A 156 -0.66 5.98 11.80
N LEU A 157 0.39 5.25 12.16
CA LEU A 157 0.28 3.80 12.36
C LEU A 157 -0.56 3.46 13.59
N ALA A 158 -0.43 4.20 14.69
CA ALA A 158 -1.30 4.03 15.84
C ALA A 158 -2.78 4.24 15.46
N HIS A 159 -3.10 5.25 14.65
CA HIS A 159 -4.45 5.47 14.12
C HIS A 159 -4.96 4.33 13.25
N ASN A 160 -4.10 3.79 12.37
CA ASN A 160 -4.45 2.65 11.54
C ASN A 160 -4.76 1.41 12.39
N LEU A 161 -3.89 1.07 13.34
CA LEU A 161 -4.01 -0.11 14.21
C LEU A 161 -5.20 0.00 15.19
N VAL A 162 -5.45 1.17 15.78
CA VAL A 162 -6.67 1.41 16.60
C VAL A 162 -7.94 1.24 15.76
N THR A 163 -7.91 1.69 14.51
CA THR A 163 -9.05 1.53 13.61
C THR A 163 -9.30 0.05 13.29
N GLU A 164 -8.27 -0.71 12.93
CA GLU A 164 -8.39 -2.16 12.72
C GLU A 164 -8.89 -2.90 13.96
N ALA A 165 -8.34 -2.57 15.13
CA ALA A 165 -8.76 -3.15 16.41
C ALA A 165 -10.24 -2.87 16.70
N ARG A 166 -10.73 -1.66 16.36
CA ARG A 166 -12.14 -1.30 16.48
C ARG A 166 -13.02 -2.06 15.49
N MET A 167 -12.57 -2.28 14.26
CA MET A 167 -13.33 -3.01 13.24
C MET A 167 -13.62 -4.46 13.63
N LEU A 168 -12.66 -5.14 14.26
CA LEU A 168 -12.82 -6.53 14.74
C LEU A 168 -13.44 -6.63 16.14
N SER A 169 -13.67 -5.50 16.82
CA SER A 169 -14.18 -5.49 18.19
C SER A 169 -15.59 -6.09 18.29
N PRO A 170 -15.84 -7.08 19.16
CA PRO A 170 -17.18 -7.62 19.38
C PRO A 170 -18.13 -6.62 20.08
N HIS A 171 -17.59 -5.51 20.62
CA HIS A 171 -18.40 -4.40 21.16
C HIS A 171 -18.77 -3.35 20.12
N LEU A 172 -18.34 -3.48 18.85
CA LEU A 172 -18.58 -2.46 17.83
C LEU A 172 -20.08 -2.08 17.71
N ILE A 173 -20.95 -3.06 17.47
CA ILE A 173 -22.40 -2.82 17.32
C ILE A 173 -23.00 -2.28 18.63
N TYR A 174 -22.58 -2.82 19.78
CA TYR A 174 -23.06 -2.39 21.09
C TYR A 174 -22.74 -0.91 21.36
N ARG A 175 -21.53 -0.47 21.00
CA ARG A 175 -21.10 0.93 21.13
C ARG A 175 -21.82 1.83 20.13
N MET A 176 -21.95 1.40 18.87
CA MET A 176 -22.70 2.14 17.84
C MET A 176 -24.16 2.38 18.26
N ARG A 177 -24.78 1.40 18.93
CA ARG A 177 -26.15 1.51 19.45
C ARG A 177 -26.27 2.61 20.50
N ASN A 178 -25.26 2.77 21.35
CA ASN A 178 -25.29 3.72 22.46
C ASN A 178 -24.83 5.15 22.08
N THR A 179 -24.52 5.42 20.81
CA THR A 179 -24.17 6.77 20.32
C THR A 179 -25.28 7.35 19.43
N THR A 180 -25.31 8.68 19.34
CA THR A 180 -26.17 9.42 18.40
C THR A 180 -25.49 9.68 17.07
N SER A 181 -24.19 9.40 16.94
CA SER A 181 -23.38 9.66 15.76
C SER A 181 -23.43 8.51 14.74
N VAL A 182 -24.63 8.02 14.45
CA VAL A 182 -24.87 6.92 13.50
C VAL A 182 -25.91 7.26 12.45
N SER A 183 -25.70 6.78 11.23
CA SER A 183 -26.63 6.93 10.11
C SER A 183 -26.87 5.58 9.41
N VAL A 184 -28.05 5.43 8.79
CA VAL A 184 -28.33 4.28 7.91
C VAL A 184 -27.98 4.63 6.49
N SER A 185 -27.28 3.72 5.81
CA SER A 185 -27.08 3.74 4.37
C SER A 185 -27.49 2.40 3.74
N ASN A 186 -27.59 2.39 2.42
CA ASN A 186 -27.58 1.14 1.66
C ASN A 186 -26.27 1.09 0.87
N GLU A 187 -25.57 -0.02 0.96
CA GLU A 187 -24.31 -0.24 0.26
C GLU A 187 -24.55 -1.23 -0.87
N GLU A 188 -24.09 -0.91 -2.07
CA GLU A 188 -24.11 -1.82 -3.21
C GLU A 188 -22.77 -2.54 -3.33
N ILE A 189 -22.81 -3.88 -3.35
CA ILE A 189 -21.63 -4.72 -3.55
C ILE A 189 -21.97 -5.72 -4.65
N ASN A 190 -21.25 -5.65 -5.78
CA ASN A 190 -21.44 -6.51 -6.94
C ASN A 190 -22.91 -6.59 -7.42
N GLY A 191 -23.63 -5.46 -7.42
CA GLY A 191 -25.04 -5.39 -7.80
C GLY A 191 -26.04 -5.88 -6.74
N VAL A 192 -25.57 -6.23 -5.54
CA VAL A 192 -26.41 -6.62 -4.40
C VAL A 192 -26.44 -5.49 -3.38
N TYR A 193 -27.65 -5.08 -2.99
CA TYR A 193 -27.86 -4.04 -1.99
C TYR A 193 -27.94 -4.63 -0.58
N PHE A 194 -27.13 -4.08 0.31
CA PHE A 194 -27.11 -4.41 1.73
C PHE A 194 -27.49 -3.19 2.55
N ARG A 195 -28.12 -3.44 3.70
CA ARG A 195 -28.33 -2.38 4.68
C ARG A 195 -27.07 -2.19 5.49
N ALA A 196 -26.72 -0.94 5.77
CA ALA A 196 -25.56 -0.61 6.57
C ALA A 196 -25.85 0.47 7.59
N VAL A 197 -25.02 0.51 8.62
CA VAL A 197 -24.98 1.60 9.60
C VAL A 197 -23.58 2.17 9.63
N GLN A 198 -23.46 3.48 9.48
CA GLN A 198 -22.20 4.19 9.55
C GLN A 198 -22.05 4.85 10.91
N ASP A 199 -20.94 4.58 11.59
CA ASP A 199 -20.40 5.39 12.67
C ASP A 199 -19.67 6.59 12.06
N ILE A 200 -20.29 7.77 12.17
CA ILE A 200 -19.78 9.00 11.56
C ILE A 200 -18.52 9.48 12.29
N GLN A 201 -18.43 9.22 13.60
CA GLN A 201 -17.31 9.70 14.42
C GLN A 201 -16.02 8.97 14.06
N HIS A 202 -16.10 7.64 13.87
CA HIS A 202 -14.93 6.81 13.58
C HIS A 202 -14.76 6.50 12.10
N GLY A 203 -15.73 6.86 11.24
CA GLY A 203 -15.68 6.58 9.81
C GLY A 203 -15.75 5.08 9.48
N ILE A 204 -16.47 4.31 10.30
CA ILE A 204 -16.64 2.86 10.14
C ILE A 204 -18.07 2.59 9.69
N THR A 205 -18.23 1.78 8.65
CA THR A 205 -19.54 1.33 8.16
C THR A 205 -19.68 -0.16 8.42
N VAL A 206 -20.74 -0.57 9.12
CA VAL A 206 -21.08 -1.98 9.30
C VAL A 206 -22.22 -2.35 8.37
N ILE A 207 -21.93 -3.26 7.45
CA ILE A 207 -22.85 -3.76 6.43
C ILE A 207 -23.41 -5.09 6.94
N MET A 208 -24.73 -5.20 6.99
CA MET A 208 -25.44 -6.35 7.56
C MET A 208 -25.79 -7.37 6.49
N ASP A 209 -25.70 -8.65 6.81
CA ASP A 209 -26.26 -9.71 5.99
C ASP A 209 -27.79 -9.57 5.93
N SER A 210 -28.33 -9.59 4.72
CA SER A 210 -29.76 -9.31 4.48
C SER A 210 -30.71 -10.38 5.02
N LYS A 211 -30.21 -11.58 5.33
CA LYS A 211 -31.03 -12.71 5.84
C LYS A 211 -30.97 -12.85 7.35
N SER A 212 -29.77 -12.71 7.92
CA SER A 212 -29.51 -12.96 9.33
C SER A 212 -29.42 -11.69 10.19
N ASN A 213 -29.31 -10.51 9.57
CA ASN A 213 -29.00 -9.23 10.22
C ASN A 213 -27.65 -9.21 10.96
N MET A 214 -26.82 -10.26 10.83
CA MET A 214 -25.48 -10.30 11.40
C MET A 214 -24.57 -9.32 10.66
N PRO A 215 -23.58 -8.70 11.33
CA PRO A 215 -22.50 -8.01 10.65
C PRO A 215 -21.88 -8.92 9.60
N TYR A 216 -21.76 -8.43 8.37
CA TYR A 216 -21.20 -9.18 7.26
C TYR A 216 -19.88 -8.58 6.80
N ILE A 217 -19.83 -7.25 6.68
CA ILE A 217 -18.61 -6.51 6.35
C ILE A 217 -18.51 -5.32 7.29
N VAL A 218 -17.33 -5.11 7.86
CA VAL A 218 -16.97 -3.86 8.55
C VAL A 218 -16.00 -3.11 7.66
N ARG A 219 -16.36 -1.90 7.25
CA ARG A 219 -15.68 -1.14 6.20
C ARG A 219 -15.13 0.17 6.74
N THR A 220 -13.93 0.54 6.30
CA THR A 220 -13.43 1.91 6.33
C THR A 220 -13.17 2.41 4.91
N ILE A 221 -13.22 3.74 4.74
CA ILE A 221 -12.87 4.40 3.49
C ILE A 221 -11.50 5.03 3.65
N GLU A 222 -10.62 4.76 2.70
CA GLU A 222 -9.26 5.28 2.68
C GLU A 222 -9.01 6.02 1.35
N SER A 223 -8.22 7.08 1.41
CA SER A 223 -7.63 7.67 0.22
C SER A 223 -6.26 7.05 -0.01
N HIS A 224 -5.94 6.78 -1.27
CA HIS A 224 -4.65 6.26 -1.68
C HIS A 224 -4.14 7.06 -2.89
N PRO A 225 -2.86 7.48 -2.93
CA PRO A 225 -2.29 8.31 -4.00
C PRO A 225 -2.48 7.69 -5.40
N ILE A 226 -2.23 6.39 -5.53
CA ILE A 226 -2.37 5.66 -6.81
C ILE A 226 -3.77 5.05 -7.01
N TYR A 227 -4.28 4.31 -6.03
CA TYR A 227 -5.58 3.63 -6.14
C TYR A 227 -6.80 4.55 -5.97
N GLY A 228 -6.62 5.84 -5.65
CA GLY A 228 -7.70 6.78 -5.43
C GLY A 228 -8.53 6.43 -4.19
N ASN A 229 -9.85 6.59 -4.27
CA ASN A 229 -10.74 6.18 -3.19
C ASN A 229 -10.78 4.65 -3.11
N ALA A 230 -10.47 4.14 -1.92
CA ALA A 230 -10.42 2.73 -1.62
C ALA A 230 -11.27 2.40 -0.39
N THR A 231 -11.65 1.13 -0.28
CA THR A 231 -12.24 0.59 0.94
C THR A 231 -11.35 -0.51 1.51
N LYS A 232 -11.26 -0.54 2.83
CA LYS A 232 -10.67 -1.64 3.58
C LYS A 232 -11.81 -2.35 4.30
N ASP A 233 -12.12 -3.54 3.81
CA ASP A 233 -13.29 -4.31 4.22
C ASP A 233 -12.84 -5.53 5.03
N LEU A 234 -13.33 -5.63 6.25
CA LEU A 234 -13.22 -6.82 7.09
C LEU A 234 -14.47 -7.68 6.89
N TYR A 235 -14.33 -8.76 6.14
CA TYR A 235 -15.38 -9.74 5.92
C TYR A 235 -15.47 -10.69 7.11
N LEU A 236 -16.69 -10.86 7.62
CA LEU A 236 -17.01 -11.66 8.78
C LEU A 236 -17.95 -12.80 8.37
N SER A 237 -17.54 -14.05 8.59
CA SER A 237 -18.35 -15.19 8.18
C SER A 237 -18.18 -16.42 9.09
N ASN A 238 -19.01 -17.45 8.85
CA ASN A 238 -19.06 -18.68 9.64
C ASN A 238 -19.27 -18.41 11.12
N TYR A 239 -20.32 -17.65 11.43
CA TYR A 239 -20.66 -17.32 12.81
C TYR A 239 -21.02 -18.57 13.61
N LYS A 240 -20.44 -18.70 14.81
CA LYS A 240 -20.79 -19.76 15.76
C LYS A 240 -21.08 -19.16 17.13
N GLU A 241 -21.93 -19.87 17.86
CA GLU A 241 -22.34 -19.47 19.19
C GLU A 241 -21.33 -19.95 20.24
N VAL A 242 -20.97 -19.05 21.16
CA VAL A 242 -20.14 -19.28 22.34
C VAL A 242 -20.85 -18.60 23.50
N GLU A 243 -21.33 -19.40 24.45
CA GLU A 243 -22.08 -18.93 25.64
C GLU A 243 -23.21 -17.95 25.32
N GLY A 244 -23.97 -18.22 24.25
CA GLY A 244 -25.12 -17.41 23.84
C GLY A 244 -24.78 -16.18 22.99
N ILE A 245 -23.50 -15.93 22.69
CA ILE A 245 -23.06 -14.86 21.78
C ILE A 245 -22.49 -15.47 20.51
N LYS A 246 -22.83 -14.93 19.35
CA LYS A 246 -22.30 -15.37 18.05
C LYS A 246 -21.10 -14.55 17.63
N PHE A 247 -20.02 -15.24 17.30
CA PHE A 247 -18.78 -14.64 16.82
C PHE A 247 -18.42 -15.15 15.42
N PRO A 248 -17.81 -14.34 14.55
CA PRO A 248 -17.32 -14.81 13.27
C PRO A 248 -16.11 -15.71 13.47
N HIS A 249 -16.00 -16.79 12.70
CA HIS A 249 -14.83 -17.68 12.74
C HIS A 249 -13.89 -17.51 11.55
N PHE A 250 -14.38 -17.03 10.40
CA PHE A 250 -13.51 -16.68 9.27
C PHE A 250 -13.47 -15.17 9.10
N ILE A 251 -12.24 -14.65 9.09
CA ILE A 251 -11.95 -13.24 8.96
C ILE A 251 -11.12 -13.04 7.69
N GLN A 252 -11.54 -12.11 6.83
CA GLN A 252 -10.74 -11.72 5.66
C GLN A 252 -10.69 -10.20 5.54
N THR A 253 -9.49 -9.66 5.38
CA THR A 253 -9.28 -8.24 5.05
C THR A 253 -9.14 -8.11 3.55
N ILE A 254 -10.07 -7.39 2.93
CA ILE A 254 -10.08 -7.13 1.48
C ILE A 254 -9.91 -5.64 1.24
N TYR A 255 -8.92 -5.28 0.44
CA TYR A 255 -8.70 -3.92 -0.03
C TYR A 255 -9.27 -3.76 -1.44
N ASN A 256 -10.18 -2.81 -1.60
CA ASN A 256 -10.89 -2.57 -2.86
C ASN A 256 -10.66 -1.14 -3.34
N SER A 257 -10.57 -0.96 -4.66
CA SER A 257 -10.62 0.37 -5.29
C SER A 257 -11.48 0.29 -6.54
N THR A 258 -12.46 1.20 -6.64
CA THR A 258 -13.31 1.31 -7.83
C THR A 258 -12.56 1.97 -8.98
N THR A 259 -11.69 2.94 -8.70
CA THR A 259 -10.86 3.62 -9.70
C THR A 259 -9.99 2.63 -10.45
N GLN A 260 -9.39 1.67 -9.74
CA GLN A 260 -8.50 0.67 -10.32
C GLN A 260 -9.16 -0.70 -10.55
N ARG A 261 -10.43 -0.88 -10.19
CA ARG A 261 -11.11 -2.20 -10.19
C ARG A 261 -10.28 -3.26 -9.44
N LEU A 262 -9.68 -2.84 -8.34
CA LEU A 262 -8.89 -3.69 -7.46
C LEU A 262 -9.83 -4.38 -6.47
N SER A 263 -9.61 -5.67 -6.25
CA SER A 263 -10.20 -6.43 -5.15
C SER A 263 -9.16 -7.45 -4.69
N ALA A 264 -8.48 -7.13 -3.60
CA ALA A 264 -7.32 -7.88 -3.13
C ALA A 264 -7.52 -8.33 -1.69
N VAL A 265 -7.37 -9.63 -1.46
CA VAL A 265 -7.29 -10.18 -0.09
C VAL A 265 -5.90 -9.87 0.45
N LEU A 266 -5.83 -9.00 1.45
CA LEU A 266 -4.60 -8.65 2.16
C LEU A 266 -4.26 -9.66 3.24
N GLU A 267 -5.27 -10.19 3.93
CA GLU A 267 -5.08 -11.15 5.01
C GLU A 267 -6.32 -12.02 5.21
N ASP A 268 -6.12 -13.29 5.57
CA ASP A 268 -7.18 -14.15 6.07
C ASP A 268 -6.72 -15.12 7.18
N PHE A 269 -7.60 -15.33 8.15
CA PHE A 269 -7.35 -16.24 9.27
C PHE A 269 -8.63 -16.89 9.79
N LEU A 270 -8.45 -18.03 10.46
CA LEU A 270 -9.52 -18.77 11.14
C LEU A 270 -9.38 -18.60 12.65
N ILE A 271 -10.44 -18.13 13.30
CA ILE A 271 -10.62 -18.21 14.74
C ILE A 271 -11.14 -19.61 15.05
N GLU A 272 -10.40 -20.38 15.83
CA GLU A 272 -10.79 -21.76 16.19
C GLU A 272 -11.48 -21.81 17.53
N GLU A 273 -10.96 -21.06 18.50
CA GLU A 273 -11.43 -21.03 19.87
C GLU A 273 -11.60 -19.59 20.35
N ILE A 274 -12.56 -19.39 21.25
CA ILE A 274 -12.90 -18.10 21.83
C ILE A 274 -13.02 -18.28 23.33
N THR A 275 -12.22 -17.53 24.07
CA THR A 275 -12.30 -17.47 25.53
C THR A 275 -12.99 -16.18 25.94
N LEU A 276 -14.14 -16.28 26.62
CA LEU A 276 -14.86 -15.10 27.13
C LEU A 276 -14.40 -14.77 28.55
N ASN A 277 -14.32 -13.46 28.83
CA ASN A 277 -13.94 -12.91 30.14
C ASN A 277 -12.74 -13.60 30.81
N PRO A 278 -11.62 -13.81 30.08
CA PRO A 278 -10.43 -14.41 30.68
C PRO A 278 -9.84 -13.49 31.76
N ASP A 279 -9.25 -14.10 32.79
CA ASP A 279 -8.46 -13.40 33.80
C ASP A 279 -7.10 -13.01 33.21
N PHE A 280 -7.01 -11.79 32.69
CA PHE A 280 -5.75 -11.25 32.19
C PHE A 280 -4.81 -10.88 33.36
N PRO A 281 -3.52 -11.22 33.27
CA PRO A 281 -2.53 -10.76 34.24
C PRO A 281 -2.49 -9.23 34.37
N ALA A 282 -2.04 -8.73 35.52
CA ALA A 282 -1.79 -7.30 35.70
C ALA A 282 -0.75 -6.82 34.67
N GLY A 283 -1.03 -5.68 34.02
CA GLY A 283 -0.19 -5.10 32.99
C GLY A 283 -0.17 -5.84 31.64
N TYR A 284 -1.06 -6.81 31.41
CA TYR A 284 -1.13 -7.56 30.16
C TYR A 284 -1.29 -6.68 28.91
N PHE A 285 -1.99 -5.56 29.07
CA PHE A 285 -2.24 -4.55 28.04
C PHE A 285 -1.41 -3.28 28.26
N ASP A 286 -0.38 -3.27 29.10
CA ASP A 286 0.44 -2.06 29.28
C ASP A 286 1.47 -1.95 28.15
N GLY A 287 1.82 -0.72 27.77
CA GLY A 287 2.98 -0.47 26.91
C GLY A 287 4.31 -0.61 27.67
N ILE A 288 5.43 -0.61 26.96
CA ILE A 288 6.77 -0.58 27.59
C ILE A 288 7.11 0.83 28.09
N PRO A 289 8.07 0.97 29.03
CA PRO A 289 8.62 2.27 29.39
C PRO A 289 9.14 3.03 28.16
N GLU A 290 8.82 4.33 28.03
CA GLU A 290 9.18 5.13 26.85
C GLU A 290 10.70 5.18 26.58
N ASN A 291 11.53 5.10 27.62
CA ASN A 291 12.99 5.06 27.49
C ASN A 291 13.55 3.74 26.93
N GLN A 292 12.70 2.71 26.76
CA GLN A 292 13.03 1.43 26.13
C GLN A 292 12.46 1.34 24.70
N SER A 293 11.71 2.36 24.26
CA SER A 293 11.05 2.39 22.97
C SER A 293 11.94 3.05 21.91
N LEU A 294 11.92 2.52 20.68
CA LEU A 294 12.60 3.15 19.53
C LEU A 294 11.80 4.33 18.98
N GLY A 295 10.47 4.30 19.13
CA GLY A 295 9.57 5.41 18.76
C GLY A 295 9.00 6.14 19.98
N PRO A 296 8.59 7.40 19.85
CA PRO A 296 7.91 8.13 20.93
C PRO A 296 6.48 7.62 21.12
N LYS A 297 5.98 7.65 22.35
CA LYS A 297 4.54 7.44 22.60
C LYS A 297 3.76 8.59 22.00
N THR A 298 2.87 8.29 21.06
CA THR A 298 2.05 9.30 20.38
C THR A 298 0.59 8.89 20.33
N SER A 299 -0.30 9.86 20.53
CA SER A 299 -1.74 9.64 20.37
C SER A 299 -2.09 9.37 18.91
N PRO A 300 -3.04 8.45 18.63
CA PRO A 300 -3.49 8.14 17.28
C PRO A 300 -3.99 9.37 16.52
N ALA A 301 -3.39 9.68 15.37
CA ALA A 301 -3.84 10.76 14.49
C ALA A 301 -3.51 10.45 13.02
N LYS A 302 -4.34 10.92 12.09
CA LYS A 302 -4.05 10.80 10.65
C LYS A 302 -2.83 11.66 10.29
N SER A 303 -2.02 11.18 9.34
CA SER A 303 -0.92 11.97 8.79
C SER A 303 -1.46 13.09 7.89
N SER A 304 -0.82 14.26 7.94
CA SER A 304 -1.09 15.35 7.00
C SER A 304 -0.32 15.21 5.68
N ILE A 305 0.63 14.28 5.61
CA ILE A 305 1.55 14.09 4.48
C ILE A 305 1.22 12.79 3.73
N PHE A 306 0.96 11.72 4.48
CA PHE A 306 0.68 10.40 3.92
C PHE A 306 -0.81 10.12 3.95
N ALA A 307 -1.37 9.72 2.81
CA ALA A 307 -2.74 9.24 2.76
C ALA A 307 -2.87 7.94 3.56
N ASN A 308 -4.01 7.74 4.23
CA ASN A 308 -4.22 6.58 5.11
C ASN A 308 -4.04 5.23 4.39
N GLY A 309 -4.43 5.13 3.12
CA GLY A 309 -4.24 3.92 2.34
C GLY A 309 -2.77 3.55 2.16
N LEU A 310 -1.88 4.54 2.12
CA LEU A 310 -0.45 4.29 2.06
C LEU A 310 0.07 3.72 3.39
N VAL A 311 -0.40 4.24 4.52
CA VAL A 311 -0.07 3.69 5.85
C VAL A 311 -0.56 2.24 5.97
N THR A 312 -1.77 1.92 5.48
CA THR A 312 -2.27 0.53 5.40
C THR A 312 -1.34 -0.34 4.56
N ASP A 313 -0.94 0.12 3.36
CA ASP A 313 -0.03 -0.63 2.48
C ASP A 313 1.29 -0.95 3.21
N TYR A 314 1.95 0.03 3.83
CA TYR A 314 3.22 -0.17 4.55
C TYR A 314 3.07 -1.11 5.75
N SER A 315 2.01 -0.92 6.54
CA SER A 315 1.75 -1.71 7.75
C SER A 315 1.51 -3.18 7.41
N SER A 316 0.65 -3.43 6.41
CA SER A 316 0.33 -4.79 5.94
C SER A 316 1.50 -5.49 5.24
N SER A 317 2.55 -4.76 4.90
CA SER A 317 3.74 -5.26 4.21
C SER A 317 4.96 -5.41 5.12
N MET A 318 4.83 -5.43 6.46
CA MET A 318 5.99 -5.56 7.38
C MET A 318 7.02 -4.42 7.23
N LEU A 319 6.59 -3.21 6.85
CA LEU A 319 7.46 -2.05 6.66
C LEU A 319 7.12 -0.88 7.61
N GLY A 320 6.28 -1.12 8.62
CA GLY A 320 5.86 -0.10 9.57
C GLY A 320 4.86 0.88 8.95
N SER A 321 5.05 2.18 9.14
CA SER A 321 4.12 3.20 8.65
C SER A 321 4.49 3.80 7.29
N GLY A 322 5.74 3.63 6.87
CA GLY A 322 6.34 4.39 5.77
C GLY A 322 6.50 5.89 6.06
N VAL A 323 6.09 6.36 7.24
CA VAL A 323 6.14 7.79 7.60
C VAL A 323 7.55 8.15 8.00
N THR A 324 8.15 9.05 7.23
CA THR A 324 9.50 9.53 7.48
C THR A 324 9.51 10.80 8.34
N PRO A 325 10.42 10.91 9.32
CA PRO A 325 10.53 12.10 10.16
C PRO A 325 10.79 13.37 9.33
N GLN A 326 10.06 14.43 9.65
CA GLN A 326 10.17 15.75 9.00
C GLN A 326 11.16 16.67 9.74
N PRO A 327 11.76 17.66 9.05
CA PRO A 327 11.62 17.98 7.63
C PRO A 327 12.46 17.05 6.73
N LEU A 328 11.90 16.66 5.59
CA LEU A 328 12.63 15.89 4.58
C LEU A 328 13.59 16.78 3.78
N LYS A 329 14.78 16.26 3.49
CA LYS A 329 15.83 16.95 2.75
C LYS A 329 16.48 16.00 1.75
N VAL A 330 17.07 16.57 0.69
CA VAL A 330 18.09 15.87 -0.09
C VAL A 330 19.35 15.84 0.79
N VAL A 331 19.83 14.64 1.12
CA VAL A 331 21.00 14.48 1.99
C VAL A 331 22.26 14.91 1.26
N ARG A 332 22.41 14.46 0.01
CA ARG A 332 23.46 14.88 -0.92
C ARG A 332 23.05 14.59 -2.36
N ALA A 333 23.74 15.22 -3.30
CA ALA A 333 23.63 14.97 -4.72
C ALA A 333 25.04 14.78 -5.29
N GLU A 334 25.19 13.78 -6.17
CA GLU A 334 26.48 13.38 -6.74
C GLU A 334 26.42 13.28 -8.26
N ASN A 335 27.54 13.55 -8.94
CA ASN A 335 27.72 13.37 -10.38
C ASN A 335 29.00 12.55 -10.62
N PRO A 336 28.99 11.24 -10.34
CA PRO A 336 30.22 10.47 -10.17
C PRO A 336 30.88 10.04 -11.48
N VAL A 337 30.18 10.12 -12.61
CA VAL A 337 30.69 9.66 -13.91
C VAL A 337 31.25 10.82 -14.72
N HIS A 338 32.57 10.82 -14.90
CA HIS A 338 33.26 11.81 -15.71
C HIS A 338 32.75 11.79 -17.17
N GLY A 339 32.45 12.96 -17.73
CA GLY A 339 31.87 13.10 -19.07
C GLY A 339 30.34 13.06 -19.11
N LEU A 340 29.66 12.64 -18.03
CA LEU A 340 28.20 12.65 -17.89
C LEU A 340 27.75 13.48 -16.68
N SER A 341 28.16 14.75 -16.62
CA SER A 341 27.78 15.68 -15.54
C SER A 341 26.28 15.96 -15.45
N GLN A 342 25.51 15.58 -16.47
CA GLN A 342 24.06 15.72 -16.59
C GLN A 342 23.30 14.65 -15.79
N VAL A 343 23.98 13.59 -15.33
CA VAL A 343 23.37 12.52 -14.55
C VAL A 343 23.67 12.78 -13.07
N HIS A 344 22.63 13.04 -12.30
CA HIS A 344 22.72 13.33 -10.87
C HIS A 344 22.14 12.16 -10.07
N TRP A 345 22.89 11.67 -9.08
CA TRP A 345 22.41 10.71 -8.10
C TRP A 345 22.02 11.45 -6.83
N LEU A 346 20.73 11.51 -6.52
CA LEU A 346 20.20 12.18 -5.35
C LEU A 346 19.98 11.17 -4.24
N VAL A 347 20.64 11.40 -3.11
CA VAL A 347 20.50 10.57 -1.92
C VAL A 347 19.47 11.20 -1.00
N LEU A 348 18.33 10.53 -0.84
CA LEU A 348 17.20 11.03 -0.06
C LEU A 348 17.18 10.45 1.35
N ASN A 349 17.66 9.21 1.50
CA ASN A 349 17.87 8.55 2.77
C ASN A 349 19.20 7.76 2.74
N ASP A 350 20.03 7.94 3.76
CA ASP A 350 21.31 7.24 3.94
C ASP A 350 21.51 6.76 5.39
N ARG A 351 20.42 6.54 6.12
CA ARG A 351 20.46 5.98 7.48
C ARG A 351 21.06 4.57 7.51
N ASP A 352 20.92 3.84 6.42
CA ASP A 352 21.48 2.52 6.17
C ASP A 352 21.81 2.36 4.68
N ASP A 353 22.43 1.23 4.34
CA ASP A 353 22.89 0.92 2.99
C ASP A 353 21.72 0.79 1.98
N LEU A 354 20.52 0.45 2.45
CA LEU A 354 19.28 0.35 1.67
C LEU A 354 18.44 1.63 1.70
N GLY A 355 18.95 2.75 2.23
CA GLY A 355 18.27 4.04 2.12
C GLY A 355 18.02 4.40 0.64
N PHE A 356 16.92 5.10 0.35
CA PHE A 356 16.49 5.37 -1.03
C PHE A 356 17.32 6.47 -1.72
N LYS A 357 17.69 6.21 -2.98
CA LYS A 357 18.33 7.15 -3.91
C LYS A 357 17.56 7.18 -5.22
N MET A 358 17.71 8.26 -5.98
CA MET A 358 17.09 8.40 -7.29
C MET A 358 18.06 9.02 -8.29
N VAL A 359 17.76 8.84 -9.58
CA VAL A 359 18.51 9.47 -10.67
C VAL A 359 17.73 10.64 -11.25
N ILE A 360 18.44 11.73 -11.52
CA ILE A 360 17.94 12.86 -12.29
C ILE A 360 18.80 13.00 -13.55
N VAL A 361 18.14 13.08 -14.70
CA VAL A 361 18.79 13.33 -15.99
C VAL A 361 18.48 14.75 -16.43
N GLU A 362 19.53 15.57 -16.52
CA GLU A 362 19.45 16.98 -16.85
C GLU A 362 19.75 17.23 -18.33
N PHE A 363 18.71 17.47 -19.12
CA PHE A 363 18.83 17.89 -20.52
C PHE A 363 18.96 19.41 -20.61
N GLU A 364 19.28 19.94 -21.79
CA GLU A 364 19.50 21.38 -22.00
C GLU A 364 18.32 22.26 -21.58
N LYS A 365 17.08 21.79 -21.78
CA LYS A 365 15.86 22.58 -21.56
C LYS A 365 14.98 22.07 -20.42
N GLU A 366 15.23 20.86 -19.94
CA GLU A 366 14.31 20.14 -19.06
C GLU A 366 15.02 19.08 -18.21
N VAL A 367 14.29 18.53 -17.26
CA VAL A 367 14.76 17.53 -16.31
C VAL A 367 13.81 16.34 -16.31
N ILE A 368 14.39 15.14 -16.33
CA ILE A 368 13.68 13.88 -16.11
C ILE A 368 14.06 13.33 -14.75
N LEU A 369 13.06 12.96 -13.96
CA LEU A 369 13.23 12.24 -12.70
C LEU A 369 13.05 10.74 -12.95
N CYS A 370 14.01 9.92 -12.55
CA CYS A 370 13.84 8.47 -12.46
C CYS A 370 13.36 8.15 -11.03
N ASP A 371 12.13 7.67 -10.90
CA ASP A 371 11.36 7.53 -9.65
C ASP A 371 10.83 8.81 -8.98
N ALA A 372 9.85 8.62 -8.09
CA ALA A 372 9.20 9.62 -7.28
C ALA A 372 8.74 9.01 -5.92
N PRO A 373 9.59 9.02 -4.89
CA PRO A 373 9.26 8.46 -3.57
C PRO A 373 8.20 9.27 -2.81
N PRO A 374 7.40 8.63 -1.94
CA PRO A 374 6.31 9.27 -1.23
C PRO A 374 6.82 10.26 -0.19
N GLY A 375 6.29 11.48 -0.23
CA GLY A 375 6.61 12.55 0.73
C GLY A 375 7.80 13.43 0.35
N TRP A 376 8.62 13.07 -0.65
CA TRP A 376 9.77 13.86 -1.08
C TRP A 376 9.50 14.84 -2.22
N SER A 377 8.30 14.84 -2.81
CA SER A 377 7.95 15.61 -4.01
C SER A 377 8.34 17.09 -3.90
N ASP A 378 7.94 17.79 -2.84
CA ASP A 378 8.28 19.21 -2.61
C ASP A 378 9.78 19.44 -2.44
N THR A 379 10.45 18.55 -1.72
CA THR A 379 11.90 18.59 -1.49
C THR A 379 12.68 18.43 -2.80
N ILE A 380 12.26 17.50 -3.66
CA ILE A 380 12.86 17.25 -4.97
C ILE A 380 12.60 18.44 -5.91
N MET A 381 11.34 18.90 -6.01
CA MET A 381 10.98 20.06 -6.84
C MET A 381 11.78 21.30 -6.46
N LYS A 382 11.94 21.55 -5.15
CA LYS A 382 12.77 22.65 -4.64
C LYS A 382 14.24 22.47 -5.02
N TRP A 383 14.80 21.27 -4.83
CA TRP A 383 16.20 21.02 -5.18
C TRP A 383 16.47 21.24 -6.66
N VAL A 384 15.60 20.75 -7.55
CA VAL A 384 15.74 20.95 -9.01
C VAL A 384 15.64 22.44 -9.36
N SER A 385 14.69 23.16 -8.76
CA SER A 385 14.53 24.60 -8.98
C SER A 385 15.77 25.41 -8.55
N ASP A 386 16.31 25.11 -7.37
CA ASP A 386 17.45 25.84 -6.82
C ASP A 386 18.77 25.54 -7.55
N ASN A 387 18.99 24.28 -7.93
CA ASN A 387 20.28 23.79 -8.43
C ASN A 387 20.34 23.71 -9.96
N LEU A 388 19.33 23.13 -10.61
CA LEU A 388 19.34 22.90 -12.06
C LEU A 388 18.63 24.02 -12.84
N LYS A 389 17.70 24.74 -12.19
CA LYS A 389 16.97 25.89 -12.76
C LYS A 389 16.27 25.58 -14.08
N LYS A 390 15.80 24.34 -14.21
CA LYS A 390 15.10 23.80 -15.37
C LYS A 390 13.76 23.19 -14.94
N PRO A 391 12.74 23.20 -15.81
CA PRO A 391 11.47 22.55 -15.51
C PRO A 391 11.66 21.03 -15.44
N ILE A 392 10.98 20.40 -14.48
CA ILE A 392 10.73 18.96 -14.50
C ILE A 392 9.59 18.73 -15.49
N THR A 393 9.84 17.93 -16.52
CA THR A 393 8.86 17.67 -17.59
C THR A 393 8.40 16.22 -17.60
N PHE A 394 9.27 15.32 -17.13
CA PHE A 394 8.98 13.90 -17.03
C PHE A 394 9.35 13.31 -15.67
N VAL A 395 8.53 12.36 -15.22
CA VAL A 395 8.89 11.36 -14.22
C VAL A 395 8.84 9.99 -14.91
N ALA A 396 9.87 9.19 -14.73
CA ALA A 396 9.96 7.81 -15.19
C ALA A 396 10.07 6.92 -13.96
N PRO A 397 8.93 6.49 -13.37
CA PRO A 397 8.98 5.48 -12.32
C PRO A 397 9.58 4.21 -12.93
N SER A 398 10.65 3.70 -12.32
CA SER A 398 11.28 2.44 -12.69
C SER A 398 10.25 1.32 -12.66
N HIS A 399 9.37 1.31 -11.65
CA HIS A 399 8.25 0.39 -11.50
C HIS A 399 7.20 0.90 -10.48
N HIS A 400 6.14 0.11 -10.27
CA HIS A 400 4.99 0.50 -9.46
C HIS A 400 5.10 0.34 -7.93
N HIS A 401 6.22 -0.14 -7.38
CA HIS A 401 6.37 -0.26 -5.93
C HIS A 401 6.40 1.11 -5.25
N ARG A 402 6.01 1.17 -3.98
CA ARG A 402 5.54 2.43 -3.36
C ARG A 402 6.62 3.42 -3.03
N ASP A 403 7.81 2.96 -2.72
CA ASP A 403 9.04 3.72 -2.61
C ASP A 403 9.48 4.34 -3.94
N HIS A 404 9.15 3.76 -5.09
CA HIS A 404 9.46 4.36 -6.40
C HIS A 404 8.33 5.23 -6.95
N SER A 405 7.08 4.92 -6.60
CA SER A 405 5.88 5.48 -7.23
C SER A 405 5.06 6.42 -6.35
N GLY A 406 5.27 6.40 -5.04
CA GLY A 406 4.32 6.98 -4.08
C GLY A 406 4.13 8.50 -4.20
N GLY A 407 5.11 9.22 -4.74
CA GLY A 407 5.09 10.66 -5.00
C GLY A 407 4.63 11.05 -6.41
N VAL A 408 4.42 10.09 -7.32
CA VAL A 408 4.01 10.36 -8.72
C VAL A 408 2.80 11.31 -8.83
N PRO A 409 1.71 11.16 -8.04
CA PRO A 409 0.56 12.05 -8.16
C PRO A 409 0.87 13.53 -7.91
N ASP A 410 1.86 13.85 -7.08
CA ASP A 410 2.24 15.24 -6.81
C ASP A 410 2.88 15.88 -8.05
N PHE A 411 3.72 15.13 -8.77
CA PHE A 411 4.34 15.59 -10.02
C PHE A 411 3.32 15.69 -11.16
N VAL A 412 2.41 14.72 -11.29
CA VAL A 412 1.31 14.80 -12.27
C VAL A 412 0.45 16.04 -12.02
N LYS A 413 0.13 16.33 -10.75
CA LYS A 413 -0.60 17.56 -10.37
C LYS A 413 0.17 18.83 -10.74
N ALA A 414 1.50 18.78 -10.76
CA ALA A 414 2.37 19.87 -11.22
C ALA A 414 2.49 19.96 -12.76
N GLY A 415 1.80 19.11 -13.52
CA GLY A 415 1.80 19.10 -14.99
C GLY A 415 2.91 18.26 -15.63
N VAL A 416 3.57 17.41 -14.85
CA VAL A 416 4.64 16.52 -15.31
C VAL A 416 4.04 15.27 -15.97
N LYS A 417 4.64 14.83 -17.09
CA LYS A 417 4.22 13.61 -17.81
C LYS A 417 4.94 12.38 -17.29
N LEU A 418 4.37 11.19 -17.49
CA LEU A 418 5.00 9.94 -17.09
C LEU A 418 5.61 9.22 -18.30
N ILE A 419 6.83 8.71 -18.15
CA ILE A 419 7.46 7.79 -19.11
C ILE A 419 7.29 6.39 -18.53
N ILE A 420 6.49 5.54 -19.17
CA ILE A 420 6.10 4.23 -18.64
C ILE A 420 6.02 3.17 -19.76
N PRO A 421 6.21 1.88 -19.47
CA PRO A 421 5.95 0.84 -20.45
C PRO A 421 4.46 0.77 -20.80
N GLU A 422 4.13 0.41 -22.04
CA GLU A 422 2.75 0.35 -22.56
C GLU A 422 1.83 -0.52 -21.69
N ILE A 423 2.37 -1.60 -21.13
CA ILE A 423 1.64 -2.52 -20.24
C ILE A 423 1.13 -1.85 -18.95
N ALA A 424 1.77 -0.74 -18.52
CA ALA A 424 1.48 -0.06 -17.27
C ALA A 424 0.46 1.09 -17.44
N VAL A 425 0.09 1.46 -18.68
CA VAL A 425 -0.82 2.60 -18.95
C VAL A 425 -2.12 2.49 -18.17
N LYS A 426 -2.72 1.30 -18.09
CA LYS A 426 -3.97 1.08 -17.34
C LYS A 426 -3.80 1.38 -15.85
N TYR A 427 -2.67 0.99 -15.26
CA TYR A 427 -2.37 1.25 -13.85
C TYR A 427 -2.17 2.74 -13.59
N TRP A 428 -1.40 3.42 -14.44
CA TRP A 428 -1.13 4.84 -14.24
C TRP A 428 -2.30 5.75 -14.59
N SER A 429 -3.26 5.25 -15.38
CA SER A 429 -4.51 5.98 -15.71
C SER A 429 -5.42 6.25 -14.51
N SER A 430 -5.19 5.66 -13.33
CA SER A 430 -5.93 6.07 -12.12
C SER A 430 -5.44 7.36 -11.51
N VAL A 431 -4.22 7.80 -11.84
CA VAL A 431 -3.69 9.07 -11.35
C VAL A 431 -4.38 10.20 -12.13
N PRO A 432 -5.17 11.06 -11.47
CA PRO A 432 -5.96 12.06 -12.18
C PRO A 432 -5.07 13.05 -12.94
N GLY A 433 -5.33 13.22 -14.24
CA GLY A 433 -4.57 14.14 -15.09
C GLY A 433 -3.25 13.60 -15.64
N ALA A 434 -2.94 12.32 -15.43
CA ALA A 434 -1.72 11.72 -15.96
C ALA A 434 -1.71 11.70 -17.49
N GLU A 435 -0.59 12.14 -18.07
CA GLU A 435 -0.28 12.01 -19.50
C GLU A 435 0.95 11.13 -19.66
N PHE A 436 1.00 10.35 -20.74
CA PHE A 436 1.99 9.30 -20.91
C PHE A 436 2.85 9.48 -22.16
N VAL A 437 4.14 9.20 -22.01
CA VAL A 437 5.04 8.76 -23.08
C VAL A 437 5.25 7.26 -22.87
N THR A 438 4.89 6.45 -23.86
CA THR A 438 4.91 5.00 -23.72
C THR A 438 5.98 4.35 -24.58
N PHE A 439 6.45 3.20 -24.14
CA PHE A 439 7.41 2.36 -24.86
C PHE A 439 7.16 0.87 -24.59
N ASN A 440 7.80 0.02 -25.37
CA ASN A 440 7.75 -1.42 -25.19
C ASN A 440 9.10 -2.06 -25.51
N GLU A 441 9.17 -3.38 -25.39
CA GLU A 441 10.41 -4.16 -25.52
C GLU A 441 11.14 -3.94 -26.85
N THR A 442 10.39 -3.80 -27.93
CA THR A 442 10.96 -3.64 -29.27
C THR A 442 11.21 -2.18 -29.66
N HIS A 443 10.59 -1.24 -28.94
CA HIS A 443 10.65 0.19 -29.21
C HIS A 443 10.91 0.94 -27.89
N PRO A 444 12.14 0.89 -27.35
CA PRO A 444 12.51 1.66 -26.17
C PRO A 444 12.31 3.15 -26.43
N TYR A 445 11.92 3.91 -25.41
CA TYR A 445 11.84 5.37 -25.54
C TYR A 445 13.25 5.96 -25.42
N MET A 446 13.61 6.81 -26.37
CA MET A 446 14.85 7.58 -26.33
C MET A 446 14.53 9.06 -26.21
N HIS A 447 15.02 9.68 -25.13
CA HIS A 447 15.00 11.13 -24.95
C HIS A 447 16.41 11.68 -25.12
N ASN A 448 16.60 12.78 -25.85
CA ASN A 448 17.93 13.30 -26.11
C ASN A 448 17.97 14.81 -26.35
N ASP A 449 19.17 15.37 -26.16
CA ASP A 449 19.57 16.69 -26.60
C ASP A 449 20.89 16.62 -27.37
N ASP A 450 21.56 17.76 -27.59
CA ASP A 450 22.82 17.84 -28.33
C ASP A 450 24.00 17.19 -27.60
N LYS A 451 23.88 16.86 -26.31
CA LYS A 451 24.97 16.35 -25.46
C LYS A 451 24.78 14.90 -25.08
N ILE A 452 23.59 14.53 -24.62
CA ILE A 452 23.31 13.21 -24.07
C ILE A 452 22.06 12.59 -24.68
N ALA A 453 21.96 11.27 -24.55
CA ALA A 453 20.76 10.51 -24.83
C ALA A 453 20.49 9.56 -23.65
N ALA A 454 19.21 9.46 -23.27
CA ALA A 454 18.71 8.51 -22.28
C ALA A 454 17.73 7.55 -22.95
N TRP A 455 17.91 6.26 -22.71
CA TRP A 455 17.07 5.17 -23.21
C TRP A 455 16.34 4.52 -22.05
N PHE A 456 15.02 4.42 -22.16
CA PHE A 456 14.14 3.77 -21.20
C PHE A 456 13.76 2.40 -21.76
N ASN A 457 14.12 1.35 -21.02
CA ASN A 457 14.09 -0.03 -21.50
C ASN A 457 13.16 -0.88 -20.62
N TRP A 458 12.42 -1.80 -21.23
CA TRP A 458 11.51 -2.74 -20.58
C TRP A 458 11.49 -4.04 -21.41
N GLU A 459 11.17 -5.17 -20.79
CA GLU A 459 10.95 -6.45 -21.49
C GLU A 459 9.79 -7.22 -20.84
N ASP A 460 9.22 -8.21 -21.52
CA ASP A 460 8.05 -8.97 -21.03
C ASP A 460 8.32 -9.87 -19.81
N GLN A 461 9.58 -10.15 -19.47
CA GLN A 461 10.00 -10.91 -18.29
C GLN A 461 11.02 -10.15 -17.40
N PRO A 462 10.64 -8.97 -16.92
CA PRO A 462 11.54 -8.09 -16.18
C PRO A 462 11.96 -8.69 -14.83
N SER A 463 13.10 -8.24 -14.32
CA SER A 463 13.76 -8.81 -13.14
C SER A 463 12.96 -8.66 -11.84
N HIS A 464 12.37 -7.48 -11.59
CA HIS A 464 11.87 -7.13 -10.27
C HIS A 464 10.33 -7.09 -10.18
N ALA A 465 9.68 -6.38 -11.10
CA ALA A 465 8.23 -6.21 -11.16
C ALA A 465 7.78 -6.19 -12.62
N SER A 466 6.50 -6.52 -12.89
CA SER A 466 5.99 -6.64 -14.27
C SER A 466 6.21 -5.42 -15.16
N ASP A 467 6.27 -4.22 -14.59
CA ASP A 467 6.57 -2.96 -15.28
C ASP A 467 7.97 -2.41 -14.98
N TRP A 468 8.85 -3.21 -14.41
CA TRP A 468 10.21 -2.79 -14.08
C TRP A 468 11.02 -2.44 -15.31
N THR A 469 11.64 -1.28 -15.25
CA THR A 469 12.39 -0.64 -16.33
C THR A 469 13.74 -0.17 -15.83
N TYR A 470 14.71 -0.15 -16.73
CA TYR A 470 16.03 0.41 -16.46
C TYR A 470 16.38 1.49 -17.50
N VAL A 471 17.16 2.47 -17.07
CA VAL A 471 17.51 3.64 -17.89
C VAL A 471 19.00 3.65 -18.19
N VAL A 472 19.37 3.77 -19.46
CA VAL A 472 20.77 3.92 -19.88
C VAL A 472 21.00 5.35 -20.35
N VAL A 473 22.11 5.96 -19.94
CA VAL A 473 22.50 7.32 -20.37
C VAL A 473 23.93 7.31 -20.89
N THR A 474 24.13 7.87 -22.08
CA THR A 474 25.46 8.14 -22.66
C THR A 474 25.42 9.42 -23.51
N GLU A 475 26.54 9.75 -24.15
CA GLU A 475 26.65 10.88 -25.07
C GLU A 475 25.77 10.69 -26.32
N ARG A 476 25.21 11.78 -26.87
CA ARG A 476 24.29 11.74 -28.02
C ARG A 476 24.89 11.09 -29.29
N CYS A 477 26.19 11.32 -29.48
CA CYS A 477 27.00 10.80 -30.56
C CYS A 477 28.24 10.14 -29.96
N ALA A 478 28.01 9.04 -29.25
CA ALA A 478 29.04 8.36 -28.50
C ALA A 478 30.11 7.73 -29.40
N SER A 479 31.27 7.51 -28.81
CA SER A 479 32.36 6.68 -29.32
C SER A 479 32.43 5.37 -28.52
N ALA A 480 33.23 4.40 -28.96
CA ALA A 480 33.38 3.12 -28.27
C ALA A 480 33.75 3.29 -26.77
N ASP A 481 34.56 4.31 -26.46
CA ASP A 481 35.08 4.58 -25.11
C ASP A 481 34.23 5.61 -24.33
N SER A 482 33.10 6.06 -24.87
CA SER A 482 32.26 7.05 -24.20
C SER A 482 31.73 6.51 -22.87
N PRO A 483 31.57 7.38 -21.85
CA PRO A 483 31.03 6.99 -20.55
C PRO A 483 29.57 6.52 -20.68
N VAL A 484 29.19 5.55 -19.84
CA VAL A 484 27.82 5.00 -19.80
C VAL A 484 27.37 4.84 -18.35
N VAL A 485 26.14 5.27 -18.07
CA VAL A 485 25.43 5.01 -16.83
C VAL A 485 24.23 4.12 -17.11
N ALA A 486 23.99 3.13 -16.24
CA ALA A 486 22.71 2.42 -16.17
C ALA A 486 22.08 2.63 -14.79
N PHE A 487 20.86 3.19 -14.76
CA PHE A 487 20.01 3.20 -13.57
C PHE A 487 19.10 1.97 -13.60
N GLU A 488 19.32 1.04 -12.67
CA GLU A 488 18.61 -0.25 -12.63
C GLU A 488 17.53 -0.33 -11.53
N ALA A 489 17.54 0.62 -10.60
CA ALA A 489 16.67 0.64 -9.42
C ALA A 489 16.89 -0.55 -8.46
N ASP A 490 16.22 -1.68 -8.71
CA ASP A 490 15.89 -2.74 -7.73
C ASP A 490 16.12 -4.17 -8.26
N SER A 491 16.83 -4.31 -9.38
CA SER A 491 17.23 -5.63 -9.89
C SER A 491 18.44 -6.21 -9.17
N TRP A 492 19.22 -5.35 -8.51
CA TRP A 492 20.42 -5.69 -7.76
C TRP A 492 20.70 -4.64 -6.68
N GLU A 493 20.92 -5.06 -5.44
CA GLU A 493 21.41 -4.21 -4.35
C GLU A 493 22.88 -3.86 -4.55
N ALA A 494 23.13 -3.04 -5.57
CA ALA A 494 24.45 -2.82 -6.13
C ALA A 494 25.45 -2.26 -5.10
N GLY A 495 26.69 -2.73 -5.16
CA GLY A 495 27.76 -2.28 -4.25
C GLY A 495 27.61 -2.75 -2.80
N LEU A 496 26.67 -3.65 -2.49
CA LEU A 496 26.55 -4.35 -1.21
C LEU A 496 27.05 -5.80 -1.31
N ASP A 497 27.02 -6.52 -0.18
CA ASP A 497 27.40 -7.93 -0.15
C ASP A 497 26.48 -8.78 -1.03
N ALA A 498 27.06 -9.61 -1.89
CA ALA A 498 26.34 -10.44 -2.86
C ALA A 498 25.28 -11.38 -2.27
N GLU A 499 25.42 -11.71 -0.98
CA GLU A 499 24.50 -12.57 -0.22
C GLU A 499 23.17 -11.87 0.12
N LEU A 500 23.14 -10.53 0.06
CA LEU A 500 21.92 -9.74 0.27
C LEU A 500 21.04 -9.71 -0.98
N SER A 501 21.62 -9.99 -2.15
CA SER A 501 20.95 -9.83 -3.43
C SER A 501 20.31 -11.11 -3.97
N SER A 502 19.18 -10.92 -4.66
CA SER A 502 18.52 -11.99 -5.39
C SER A 502 19.34 -12.41 -6.61
N GLN A 503 20.01 -13.57 -6.50
CA GLN A 503 20.82 -14.14 -7.60
C GLN A 503 19.99 -14.38 -8.87
N SER A 504 18.69 -14.67 -8.76
CA SER A 504 17.82 -14.81 -9.92
C SER A 504 17.53 -13.48 -10.60
N GLN A 505 17.29 -12.40 -9.85
CA GLN A 505 17.02 -11.07 -10.42
C GLN A 505 18.26 -10.51 -11.11
N MET A 506 19.41 -10.63 -10.44
CA MET A 506 20.71 -10.31 -11.03
C MET A 506 20.93 -11.05 -12.36
N ARG A 507 20.61 -12.34 -12.41
CA ARG A 507 20.76 -13.15 -13.62
C ARG A 507 19.79 -12.74 -14.74
N GLN A 508 18.54 -12.46 -14.40
CA GLN A 508 17.51 -12.01 -15.35
C GLN A 508 17.92 -10.66 -15.99
N TRP A 509 18.35 -9.70 -15.17
CA TRP A 509 18.82 -8.43 -15.71
C TRP A 509 20.06 -8.62 -16.60
N LEU A 510 21.02 -9.47 -16.22
CA LEU A 510 22.17 -9.80 -17.06
C LEU A 510 21.76 -10.38 -18.42
N ASP A 511 20.81 -11.31 -18.46
CA ASP A 511 20.30 -11.87 -19.71
C ASP A 511 19.70 -10.77 -20.62
N GLN A 512 18.96 -9.82 -20.04
CA GLN A 512 18.43 -8.65 -20.76
C GLN A 512 19.55 -7.75 -21.31
N ILE A 513 20.49 -7.31 -20.46
CA ILE A 513 21.50 -6.34 -20.88
C ILE A 513 22.55 -6.93 -21.84
N VAL A 514 22.73 -8.25 -21.86
CA VAL A 514 23.49 -8.92 -22.93
C VAL A 514 22.77 -8.79 -24.26
N SER A 515 21.46 -9.03 -24.29
CA SER A 515 20.65 -8.88 -25.50
C SER A 515 20.65 -7.44 -26.02
N ASP A 516 20.64 -6.48 -25.11
CA ASP A 516 20.65 -5.05 -25.45
C ASP A 516 22.05 -4.53 -25.84
N GLY A 517 23.10 -5.31 -25.63
CA GLY A 517 24.48 -4.94 -25.96
C GLY A 517 25.08 -3.90 -25.02
N LEU A 518 24.70 -3.91 -23.73
CA LEU A 518 25.17 -2.92 -22.76
C LEU A 518 26.70 -2.96 -22.63
N PRO A 519 27.41 -1.81 -22.66
CA PRO A 519 28.86 -1.80 -22.57
C PRO A 519 29.37 -2.33 -21.23
N ARG A 520 30.46 -3.10 -21.27
CA ARG A 520 31.00 -3.76 -20.07
C ARG A 520 31.40 -2.77 -18.98
N HIS A 521 31.98 -1.62 -19.38
CA HIS A 521 32.47 -0.55 -18.49
C HIS A 521 31.36 0.35 -17.92
N THR A 522 30.10 -0.04 -18.03
CA THR A 522 28.96 0.75 -17.55
C THR A 522 29.02 0.92 -16.03
N ILE A 523 28.75 2.13 -15.56
CA ILE A 523 28.57 2.41 -14.13
C ILE A 523 27.09 2.30 -13.76
N VAL A 524 26.79 1.47 -12.77
CA VAL A 524 25.43 1.13 -12.33
C VAL A 524 25.02 2.01 -11.15
N PHE A 525 23.82 2.58 -11.24
CA PHE A 525 23.21 3.40 -10.22
C PHE A 525 21.97 2.65 -9.68
N PRO A 526 21.97 2.25 -8.41
CA PRO A 526 20.80 1.63 -7.80
C PRO A 526 19.93 2.65 -7.05
N SER A 527 18.68 2.27 -6.77
CA SER A 527 17.82 2.97 -5.80
C SER A 527 18.14 2.55 -4.37
N HIS A 528 18.52 1.28 -4.18
CA HIS A 528 18.97 0.70 -2.92
C HIS A 528 20.40 0.13 -3.06
N GLY A 529 21.35 0.60 -2.24
CA GLY A 529 22.77 0.26 -2.37
C GLY A 529 23.67 1.45 -2.72
N LYS A 530 24.74 1.19 -3.48
CA LYS A 530 25.86 2.08 -3.81
C LYS A 530 26.20 1.98 -5.30
N ILE A 531 26.63 3.11 -5.88
CA ILE A 531 27.11 3.14 -7.27
C ILE A 531 28.30 2.21 -7.43
N THR A 532 28.30 1.42 -8.50
CA THR A 532 29.32 0.41 -8.74
C THR A 532 29.48 0.08 -10.23
N PRO A 533 30.64 -0.39 -10.70
CA PRO A 533 30.79 -0.87 -12.06
C PRO A 533 30.00 -2.15 -12.33
N LEU A 534 29.48 -2.31 -13.55
CA LEU A 534 28.82 -3.54 -14.01
C LEU A 534 29.73 -4.76 -13.85
N GLU A 535 31.06 -4.60 -14.01
CA GLU A 535 32.01 -5.69 -13.81
C GLU A 535 31.90 -6.37 -12.44
N GLN A 536 31.52 -5.64 -11.39
CA GLN A 536 31.31 -6.25 -10.08
C GLN A 536 30.17 -7.28 -10.12
N LEU A 537 29.05 -6.97 -10.78
CA LEU A 537 27.94 -7.90 -10.97
C LEU A 537 28.39 -9.14 -11.76
N LEU A 538 29.19 -8.93 -12.81
CA LEU A 538 29.73 -10.01 -13.63
C LEU A 538 30.64 -10.95 -12.83
N GLU A 539 31.48 -10.39 -11.96
CA GLU A 539 32.38 -11.15 -11.09
C GLU A 539 31.61 -11.95 -10.04
N ILE A 540 30.64 -11.33 -9.37
CA ILE A 540 29.81 -11.96 -8.33
C ILE A 540 29.01 -13.14 -8.91
N THR A 541 28.47 -12.99 -10.11
CA THR A 541 27.61 -14.00 -10.75
C THR A 541 28.39 -14.99 -11.62
N ALA A 542 29.68 -14.74 -11.85
CA ALA A 542 30.51 -15.43 -12.84
C ALA A 542 29.84 -15.52 -14.24
N TYR A 543 29.07 -14.48 -14.61
CA TYR A 543 28.29 -14.49 -15.84
C TYR A 543 29.21 -14.31 -17.07
N PRO A 544 29.08 -15.15 -18.12
CA PRO A 544 29.86 -15.03 -19.34
C PRO A 544 29.38 -13.83 -20.19
N TYR A 545 29.94 -12.65 -19.94
CA TYR A 545 29.55 -11.41 -20.61
C TYR A 545 30.50 -11.07 -21.79
N PRO A 546 29.98 -10.76 -22.99
CA PRO A 546 30.80 -10.31 -24.11
C PRO A 546 31.57 -9.02 -23.79
N ASN A 547 32.68 -8.76 -24.49
CA ASN A 547 33.40 -7.49 -24.36
C ASN A 547 32.72 -6.40 -25.19
N PHE A 548 31.51 -6.04 -24.80
CA PHE A 548 30.75 -4.97 -25.44
C PHE A 548 31.33 -3.59 -25.09
N ASP A 549 31.38 -2.74 -26.11
CA ASP A 549 31.60 -1.31 -26.00
C ASP A 549 30.35 -0.56 -26.47
N VAL A 550 30.37 0.78 -26.46
CA VAL A 550 29.19 1.60 -26.81
C VAL A 550 28.70 1.36 -28.25
N THR A 551 29.53 0.83 -29.15
CA THR A 551 29.12 0.52 -30.52
C THR A 551 28.19 -0.69 -30.62
N ASN A 552 28.11 -1.50 -29.57
CA ASN A 552 27.21 -2.66 -29.45
C ASN A 552 25.84 -2.28 -28.89
N TRP A 553 25.74 -1.20 -28.12
CA TRP A 553 24.49 -0.78 -27.49
C TRP A 553 23.37 -0.62 -28.53
N ARG A 554 22.34 -1.46 -28.43
CA ARG A 554 21.17 -1.50 -29.33
C ARG A 554 21.57 -1.43 -30.80
N ASP A 555 22.45 -2.34 -31.22
CA ASP A 555 23.02 -2.41 -32.58
C ASP A 555 23.74 -1.11 -33.04
N GLY A 556 24.25 -0.34 -32.07
CA GLY A 556 24.96 0.91 -32.30
C GLY A 556 24.08 2.15 -32.35
N ALA A 557 22.91 2.12 -31.72
CA ALA A 557 21.98 3.25 -31.68
C ALA A 557 22.56 4.54 -31.08
N ALA A 558 23.62 4.45 -30.28
CA ALA A 558 24.31 5.61 -29.71
C ALA A 558 25.34 6.27 -30.66
N ILE A 559 25.68 5.63 -31.78
CA ILE A 559 26.71 6.11 -32.71
C ILE A 559 26.07 6.95 -33.83
N CYS A 560 26.52 8.19 -33.98
CA CYS A 560 26.04 9.06 -35.06
C CYS A 560 26.69 8.71 -36.40
N GLY A 561 25.91 8.74 -37.48
CA GLY A 561 26.39 8.55 -38.85
C GLY A 561 26.61 7.09 -39.27
N LYS A 562 26.01 6.13 -38.54
CA LYS A 562 25.84 4.74 -39.02
C LYS A 562 24.75 4.63 -40.07
#